data_AF-A0A927SPK2-F1
#
_entry.id   AF-A0A927SPK2-F1
#
_cell.length_a   1.000
_cell.length_b   1.000
_cell.length_c   1.000
_cell.angle_alpha   90.00
_cell.angle_beta   90.00
_cell.angle_gamma   90.00
#
_symmetry.space_group_name_H-M   'P 1'
#
loop_
_entity.id
_entity.type
_entity.pdbx_description
1 polymer ?
#
loop_
_entity_poly.entity_id
_entity_poly.type
_entity_poly.pdbx_seq_one_letter_code
_entity_poly.pdbx_strand_id
1 'polypeptide(L)'
;MINHNYIKLNETEYHLALGSFFRIIKEESLAKNSFLQSEFFCDIFDIDSIADSTVNNYVTGFRAINTRYKEKIIQKKYIYDTSDNSIFIPTIYNIISLLENKVQVPFSNKKESINFINSNKKVIAVCNRLYSIAKNDTSISSDFIEKINKKISTYNYYDALVEILSFIIIDKKQPIFIEDEIMTSIDSSIKDTKISLTDVKEFINVELHESMWSSLRALNNLATKDNPFACLQMAFYEFYGLVTGKPRYIKSYEYFKIAADKKHPAALWAIGFMYYKGYIGQDYKKAFCYFHKAMKLGSAAALNSIGLIFLNGNVPHIRKNNEKAIKFFELAIEKNNIFACNNLGLIYEKKGDFKKAFDLYLRASNKNESWASNKLGEFYRTGKFVKKDMKKAFFYYTKSNEDAMFEISAWAKYNLAIYFYKNGNPEALIEKDLDKAISLLKESSEVLSEAKEELKKII
;
A
#
# COMPACT_ATOMS: atom_id res chain seq x y z
N MET A 1 16.55 17.13 2.03
CA MET A 1 16.88 18.16 1.02
C MET A 1 17.87 17.54 0.04
N ILE A 2 17.46 17.53 -1.23
CA ILE A 2 18.20 17.28 -2.50
C ILE A 2 18.97 15.95 -2.64
N ASN A 3 18.39 15.03 -3.41
CA ASN A 3 18.94 14.69 -4.73
C ASN A 3 17.83 14.10 -5.62
N HIS A 4 17.39 14.87 -6.61
CA HIS A 4 16.67 14.34 -7.76
C HIS A 4 17.66 13.56 -8.62
N ASN A 5 17.63 12.22 -8.53
CA ASN A 5 18.18 11.22 -9.46
C ASN A 5 17.65 9.88 -8.91
N TYR A 6 16.88 9.03 -9.58
CA TYR A 6 16.94 8.56 -10.95
C TYR A 6 15.55 8.09 -11.40
N ILE A 7 15.07 8.52 -12.58
CA ILE A 7 13.98 7.81 -13.27
C ILE A 7 14.64 6.64 -14.00
N LYS A 8 14.79 5.50 -13.32
CA LYS A 8 15.05 4.25 -14.01
C LYS A 8 13.73 3.74 -14.53
N LEU A 9 13.46 4.04 -15.81
CA LEU A 9 12.47 3.30 -16.60
C LEU A 9 12.76 1.80 -16.42
N ASN A 10 11.78 0.93 -16.62
CA ASN A 10 12.08 -0.51 -16.73
C ASN A 10 13.05 -0.70 -17.92
N GLU A 11 14.36 -0.61 -17.64
CA GLU A 11 15.46 -0.57 -18.61
C GLU A 11 15.74 -1.95 -19.20
N THR A 12 15.11 -2.98 -18.63
CA THR A 12 15.28 -4.35 -19.10
C THR A 12 14.72 -4.48 -20.52
N GLU A 13 15.55 -4.96 -21.46
CA GLU A 13 15.10 -5.39 -22.78
C GLU A 13 14.39 -6.76 -22.74
N TYR A 14 14.27 -7.33 -21.54
CA TYR A 14 13.78 -8.68 -21.30
C TYR A 14 12.27 -8.74 -21.02
N HIS A 15 11.61 -7.60 -20.74
CA HIS A 15 10.19 -7.60 -20.39
C HIS A 15 9.39 -6.56 -21.16
N LEU A 16 8.32 -7.01 -21.81
CA LEU A 16 7.35 -6.12 -22.43
C LEU A 16 6.43 -5.57 -21.33
N ALA A 17 6.53 -4.27 -21.06
CA ALA A 17 5.80 -3.57 -20.01
C ALA A 17 5.54 -2.10 -20.38
N LEU A 18 4.69 -1.40 -19.61
CA LEU A 18 4.42 0.03 -19.81
C LEU A 18 5.71 0.86 -19.74
N GLY A 19 6.62 0.48 -18.85
CA GLY A 19 7.97 1.05 -18.75
C GLY A 19 8.77 0.95 -20.03
N SER A 20 8.90 -0.26 -20.57
CA SER A 20 9.61 -0.50 -21.83
C SER A 20 8.95 0.24 -23.00
N PHE A 21 7.62 0.34 -23.01
CA PHE A 21 6.89 1.09 -24.03
C PHE A 21 7.25 2.58 -24.00
N PHE A 22 7.18 3.22 -22.83
CA PHE A 22 7.57 4.62 -22.66
C PHE A 22 9.03 4.86 -23.04
N ARG A 23 9.93 3.93 -22.68
CA ARG A 23 11.34 3.97 -23.05
C ARG A 23 11.54 3.93 -24.56
N ILE A 24 10.91 2.98 -25.25
CA ILE A 24 11.03 2.85 -26.72
C ILE A 24 10.49 4.10 -27.42
N ILE A 25 9.34 4.62 -27.01
CA ILE A 25 8.81 5.88 -27.56
C ILE A 25 9.80 7.04 -27.36
N LYS A 26 10.38 7.15 -26.15
CA LYS A 26 11.36 8.20 -25.84
C LYS A 26 12.64 8.08 -26.67
N GLU A 27 13.15 6.86 -26.86
CA GLU A 27 14.37 6.60 -27.63
C GLU A 27 14.18 6.84 -29.13
N GLU A 28 12.99 6.51 -29.66
CA GLU A 28 12.63 6.75 -31.06
C GLU A 28 12.21 8.19 -31.34
N SER A 29 11.84 8.96 -30.31
CA SER A 29 11.45 10.38 -30.47
C SER A 29 12.62 11.24 -30.95
N LEU A 30 12.31 12.19 -31.85
CA LEU A 30 13.25 13.21 -32.29
C LEU A 30 13.64 14.20 -31.17
N ALA A 31 12.85 14.27 -30.09
CA ALA A 31 13.09 15.17 -28.97
C ALA A 31 13.26 14.38 -27.67
N LYS A 32 14.36 13.62 -27.61
CA LYS A 32 14.71 12.66 -26.53
C LYS A 32 14.60 13.21 -25.10
N ASN A 33 14.63 14.54 -24.92
CA ASN A 33 14.63 15.21 -23.61
C ASN A 33 13.41 16.12 -23.35
N SER A 34 12.39 16.17 -24.20
CA SER A 34 11.42 17.29 -24.17
C SER A 34 9.99 16.97 -23.69
N PHE A 35 9.54 15.71 -23.64
CA PHE A 35 8.14 15.43 -23.26
C PHE A 35 8.03 14.80 -21.86
N LEU A 36 7.04 15.24 -21.09
CA LEU A 36 6.77 14.75 -19.75
C LEU A 36 6.06 13.38 -19.82
N GLN A 37 6.43 12.46 -18.93
CA GLN A 37 5.77 11.16 -18.86
C GLN A 37 4.29 11.29 -18.49
N SER A 38 3.95 12.28 -17.66
CA SER A 38 2.56 12.57 -17.27
C SER A 38 1.72 13.01 -18.46
N GLU A 39 2.23 13.88 -19.32
CA GLU A 39 1.56 14.28 -20.56
C GLU A 39 1.33 13.07 -21.47
N PHE A 40 2.36 12.25 -21.68
CA PHE A 40 2.21 11.07 -22.52
C PHE A 40 1.22 10.05 -21.92
N PHE A 41 1.21 9.90 -20.60
CA PHE A 41 0.22 9.08 -19.91
C PHE A 41 -1.20 9.65 -20.11
N CYS A 42 -1.36 10.97 -20.01
CA CYS A 42 -2.62 11.63 -20.28
C CYS A 42 -3.15 11.34 -21.69
N ASP A 43 -2.27 11.37 -22.70
CA ASP A 43 -2.64 11.07 -24.10
C ASP A 43 -3.11 9.63 -24.32
N ILE A 44 -2.46 8.65 -23.66
CA ILE A 44 -2.83 7.24 -23.78
C ILE A 44 -4.19 6.98 -23.16
N PHE A 45 -4.44 7.58 -21.98
CA PHE A 45 -5.62 7.29 -21.16
C PHE A 45 -6.74 8.33 -21.28
N ASP A 46 -6.58 9.35 -22.12
CA ASP A 46 -7.56 10.41 -22.37
C ASP A 46 -8.00 11.08 -21.05
N ILE A 47 -7.04 11.63 -20.29
CA ILE A 47 -7.27 12.31 -19.00
C ILE A 47 -6.58 13.67 -18.97
N ASP A 48 -7.10 14.60 -18.16
CA ASP A 48 -6.60 15.98 -18.13
C ASP A 48 -5.24 16.11 -17.43
N SER A 49 -5.06 15.41 -16.30
CA SER A 49 -3.83 15.53 -15.51
C SER A 49 -3.58 14.32 -14.62
N ILE A 50 -2.30 14.12 -14.30
CA ILE A 50 -1.85 13.09 -13.37
C ILE A 50 -0.49 13.50 -12.77
N ALA A 51 -0.27 13.18 -11.49
CA ALA A 51 0.99 13.50 -10.83
C ALA A 51 2.16 12.69 -11.42
N ASP A 52 3.31 13.33 -11.65
CA ASP A 52 4.52 12.69 -12.19
C ASP A 52 4.96 11.50 -11.34
N SER A 53 4.93 11.63 -10.01
CA SER A 53 5.26 10.53 -9.08
C SER A 53 4.37 9.31 -9.27
N THR A 54 3.10 9.53 -9.61
CA THR A 54 2.13 8.47 -9.87
C THR A 54 2.45 7.74 -11.17
N VAL A 55 2.77 8.48 -12.23
CA VAL A 55 3.13 7.89 -13.53
C VAL A 55 4.46 7.17 -13.44
N ASN A 56 5.44 7.77 -12.78
CA ASN A 56 6.73 7.15 -12.51
C ASN A 56 6.54 5.77 -11.87
N ASN A 57 5.71 5.67 -10.82
CA ASN A 57 5.44 4.38 -10.17
C ASN A 57 4.81 3.33 -11.10
N TYR A 58 4.01 3.74 -12.09
CA TYR A 58 3.45 2.81 -13.08
C TYR A 58 4.51 2.37 -14.10
N VAL A 59 5.32 3.32 -14.58
CA VAL A 59 6.32 3.11 -15.64
C VAL A 59 7.54 2.35 -15.12
N THR A 60 7.92 2.53 -13.84
CA THR A 60 9.01 1.76 -13.21
C THR A 60 8.57 0.38 -12.70
N GLY A 61 7.26 0.08 -12.71
CA GLY A 61 6.74 -1.17 -12.17
C GLY A 61 6.64 -1.20 -10.64
N PHE A 62 6.80 -0.06 -9.94
CA PHE A 62 6.62 0.04 -8.48
C PHE A 62 5.17 -0.24 -8.05
N ARG A 63 4.19 0.01 -8.92
CA ARG A 63 2.78 -0.36 -8.67
C ARG A 63 2.03 -0.66 -9.97
N ALA A 64 0.98 -1.48 -9.87
CA ALA A 64 0.09 -1.74 -11.00
C ALA A 64 -0.69 -0.49 -11.42
N ILE A 65 -1.02 -0.40 -12.72
CA ILE A 65 -1.89 0.66 -13.26
C ILE A 65 -3.24 0.59 -12.55
N ASN A 66 -3.72 1.72 -12.03
CA ASN A 66 -4.98 1.78 -11.31
C ASN A 66 -6.14 1.33 -12.21
N THR A 67 -7.07 0.55 -11.63
CA THR A 67 -8.22 -0.04 -12.33
C THR A 67 -9.01 0.97 -13.15
N ARG A 68 -9.19 2.21 -12.66
CA ARG A 68 -9.92 3.27 -13.38
C ARG A 68 -9.32 3.58 -14.76
N TYR A 69 -8.00 3.49 -14.90
CA TYR A 69 -7.31 3.73 -16.16
C TYR A 69 -7.38 2.49 -17.07
N LYS A 70 -7.32 1.29 -16.48
CA LYS A 70 -7.51 0.04 -17.23
C LYS A 70 -8.91 -0.04 -17.83
N GLU A 71 -9.94 0.34 -17.07
CA GLU A 71 -11.34 0.35 -17.53
C GLU A 71 -11.53 1.19 -18.79
N LYS A 72 -10.87 2.35 -18.89
CA LYS A 72 -10.89 3.17 -20.11
C LYS A 72 -10.36 2.41 -21.33
N ILE A 73 -9.22 1.73 -21.19
CA ILE A 73 -8.62 0.97 -22.29
C ILE A 73 -9.43 -0.29 -22.60
N ILE A 74 -10.01 -0.95 -21.59
CA ILE A 74 -10.94 -2.09 -21.77
C ILE A 74 -12.15 -1.67 -22.60
N GLN A 75 -12.79 -0.55 -22.26
CA GLN A 75 -13.93 -0.01 -23.02
C GLN A 75 -13.53 0.33 -24.46
N LYS A 76 -12.38 1.00 -24.64
CA LYS A 76 -11.86 1.37 -25.96
C LYS A 76 -11.51 0.15 -26.81
N LYS A 77 -10.93 -0.89 -26.19
CA LYS A 77 -10.60 -2.16 -26.84
C LYS A 77 -11.85 -2.96 -27.21
N TYR A 78 -12.87 -2.97 -26.36
CA TYR A 78 -14.15 -3.57 -26.68
C TYR A 78 -14.79 -2.93 -27.92
N ILE A 79 -14.80 -1.60 -28.01
CA ILE A 79 -15.28 -0.88 -29.20
C ILE A 79 -14.45 -1.23 -30.44
N TYR A 80 -13.12 -1.22 -30.30
CA TYR A 80 -12.20 -1.60 -31.37
C TYR A 80 -12.48 -2.99 -31.94
N ASP A 81 -12.76 -3.98 -31.09
CA ASP A 81 -12.98 -5.38 -31.49
C ASP A 81 -14.39 -5.64 -32.05
N THR A 82 -15.38 -4.82 -31.68
CA THR A 82 -16.80 -5.10 -31.98
C THR A 82 -17.42 -4.18 -33.03
N SER A 83 -17.02 -2.91 -33.08
CA SER A 83 -17.80 -1.86 -33.76
C SER A 83 -16.96 -0.87 -34.54
N ASP A 84 -15.89 -0.32 -33.97
CA ASP A 84 -15.08 0.71 -34.62
C ASP A 84 -13.58 0.46 -34.42
N ASN A 85 -12.96 -0.23 -35.39
CA ASN A 85 -11.53 -0.48 -35.38
C ASN A 85 -10.67 0.78 -35.50
N SER A 86 -11.24 1.96 -35.72
CA SER A 86 -10.53 3.23 -35.86
C SER A 86 -10.44 4.04 -34.55
N ILE A 87 -11.06 3.56 -33.48
CA ILE A 87 -11.18 4.29 -32.20
C ILE A 87 -9.82 4.66 -31.56
N PHE A 88 -8.74 3.95 -31.90
CA PHE A 88 -7.38 4.24 -31.41
C PHE A 88 -6.59 5.24 -32.27
N ILE A 89 -7.13 5.70 -33.41
CA ILE A 89 -6.47 6.69 -34.27
C ILE A 89 -6.00 7.92 -33.48
N PRO A 90 -6.83 8.60 -32.65
CA PRO A 90 -6.37 9.77 -31.91
C PRO A 90 -5.18 9.48 -31.00
N THR A 91 -5.23 8.36 -30.26
CA THR A 91 -4.14 7.94 -29.36
C THR A 91 -2.85 7.69 -30.13
N ILE A 92 -2.92 7.03 -31.29
CA ILE A 92 -1.73 6.76 -32.11
C ILE A 92 -1.21 8.03 -32.78
N TYR A 93 -2.07 8.98 -33.17
CA TYR A 93 -1.62 10.28 -33.67
C TYR A 93 -0.93 11.12 -32.58
N ASN A 94 -1.36 11.04 -31.33
CA ASN A 94 -0.63 11.67 -30.22
C ASN A 94 0.75 11.03 -30.04
N ILE A 95 0.85 9.70 -30.12
CA ILE A 95 2.14 8.99 -30.11
C ILE A 95 3.04 9.45 -31.27
N ILE A 96 2.52 9.54 -32.50
CA ILE A 96 3.29 10.01 -33.66
C ILE A 96 3.74 11.46 -33.44
N SER A 97 2.86 12.30 -32.89
CA SER A 97 3.20 13.71 -32.61
C SER A 97 4.41 13.83 -31.69
N LEU A 98 4.49 12.96 -30.68
CA LEU A 98 5.64 12.86 -29.77
C LEU A 98 6.88 12.27 -30.45
N LEU A 99 6.72 11.25 -31.30
CA LEU A 99 7.83 10.62 -32.02
C LEU A 99 8.49 11.60 -33.00
N GLU A 100 7.71 12.45 -33.66
CA GLU A 100 8.18 13.40 -34.66
C GLU A 100 8.43 14.80 -34.11
N ASN A 101 8.10 15.05 -32.84
CA ASN A 101 8.13 16.36 -32.20
C ASN A 101 7.38 17.43 -33.03
N LYS A 102 6.22 17.05 -33.55
CA LYS A 102 5.37 17.88 -34.41
C LYS A 102 3.92 17.45 -34.24
N VAL A 103 3.01 18.40 -34.06
CA VAL A 103 1.57 18.11 -33.99
C VAL A 103 1.12 17.42 -35.28
N GLN A 104 0.59 16.20 -35.14
CA GLN A 104 -0.02 15.43 -36.20
C GLN A 104 -1.52 15.31 -35.95
N VAL A 105 -2.32 15.57 -36.98
CA VAL A 105 -3.78 15.54 -36.91
C VAL A 105 -4.30 14.44 -37.83
N PRO A 106 -5.24 13.58 -37.37
CA PRO A 106 -5.86 12.57 -38.22
C PRO A 106 -6.50 13.15 -39.48
N PHE A 107 -6.42 12.42 -40.59
CA PHE A 107 -7.19 12.72 -41.79
C PHE A 107 -8.68 12.53 -41.52
N SER A 108 -9.54 13.31 -42.18
CA SER A 108 -10.99 13.14 -42.12
C SER A 108 -11.44 11.73 -42.53
N ASN A 109 -10.68 11.09 -43.42
CA ASN A 109 -10.87 9.70 -43.78
C ASN A 109 -10.08 8.75 -42.85
N LYS A 110 -10.81 7.87 -42.15
CA LYS A 110 -10.25 6.86 -41.23
C LYS A 110 -9.25 5.91 -41.91
N LYS A 111 -9.51 5.51 -43.16
CA LYS A 111 -8.64 4.60 -43.92
C LYS A 111 -7.32 5.26 -44.31
N GLU A 112 -7.36 6.54 -44.69
CA GLU A 112 -6.14 7.32 -44.97
C GLU A 112 -5.30 7.48 -43.69
N SER A 113 -5.97 7.74 -42.56
CA SER A 113 -5.30 7.80 -41.26
C SER A 113 -4.58 6.50 -40.90
N ILE A 114 -5.23 5.34 -41.09
CA ILE A 114 -4.60 4.03 -40.84
C ILE A 114 -3.46 3.77 -41.84
N ASN A 115 -3.61 4.12 -43.11
CA ASN A 115 -2.55 3.97 -44.11
C ASN A 115 -1.32 4.83 -43.80
N PHE A 116 -1.53 6.05 -43.32
CA PHE A 116 -0.44 6.91 -42.83
C PHE A 116 0.29 6.27 -41.64
N ILE A 117 -0.46 5.76 -40.64
CA ILE A 117 0.13 5.08 -39.49
C ILE A 117 0.97 3.87 -39.94
N ASN A 118 0.42 3.04 -40.83
CA ASN A 118 1.09 1.83 -41.34
C ASN A 118 2.34 2.11 -42.17
N SER A 119 2.45 3.31 -42.76
CA SER A 119 3.63 3.72 -43.54
C SER A 119 4.61 4.61 -42.76
N ASN A 120 4.27 4.99 -41.52
CA ASN A 120 5.10 5.88 -40.72
C ASN A 120 6.36 5.15 -40.20
N LYS A 121 7.54 5.64 -40.57
CA LYS A 121 8.84 5.03 -40.23
C LYS A 121 9.07 4.89 -38.72
N LYS A 122 8.60 5.85 -37.91
CA LYS A 122 8.76 5.83 -36.45
C LYS A 122 7.85 4.80 -35.81
N VAL A 123 6.60 4.69 -36.27
CA VAL A 123 5.66 3.65 -35.81
C VAL A 123 6.20 2.25 -36.14
N ILE A 124 6.72 2.06 -37.35
CA ILE A 124 7.35 0.80 -37.78
C ILE A 124 8.52 0.43 -36.85
N ALA A 125 9.42 1.38 -36.57
CA ALA A 125 10.54 1.16 -35.66
C ALA A 125 10.08 0.77 -34.24
N VAL A 126 9.12 1.51 -33.68
CA VAL A 126 8.54 1.22 -32.36
C VAL A 126 7.96 -0.19 -32.31
N CYS A 127 7.09 -0.56 -33.26
CA CYS A 127 6.46 -1.87 -33.29
C CYS A 127 7.47 -3.01 -33.39
N ASN A 128 8.50 -2.87 -34.24
CA ASN A 128 9.53 -3.89 -34.40
C ASN A 128 10.37 -4.08 -33.13
N ARG A 129 10.71 -2.99 -32.44
CA ARG A 129 11.46 -3.04 -31.18
C ARG A 129 10.63 -3.66 -30.06
N LEU A 130 9.38 -3.27 -29.93
CA LEU A 130 8.45 -3.87 -28.95
C LEU A 130 8.21 -5.35 -29.23
N TYR A 131 8.08 -5.75 -30.49
CA TYR A 131 7.97 -7.16 -30.86
C TYR A 131 9.25 -7.95 -30.51
N SER A 132 10.42 -7.37 -30.75
CA SER A 132 11.69 -7.99 -30.35
C SER A 132 11.78 -8.22 -28.83
N ILE A 133 11.34 -7.25 -28.02
CA ILE A 133 11.24 -7.41 -26.56
C ILE A 133 10.23 -8.51 -26.23
N ALA A 134 9.05 -8.49 -26.84
CA ALA A 134 8.00 -9.47 -26.60
C ALA A 134 8.45 -10.90 -26.88
N LYS A 135 9.23 -11.11 -27.95
CA LYS A 135 9.79 -12.41 -28.33
C LYS A 135 10.77 -12.96 -27.31
N ASN A 136 11.48 -12.07 -26.60
CA ASN A 136 12.50 -12.44 -25.62
C ASN A 136 11.95 -12.50 -24.19
N ASP A 137 10.70 -12.08 -23.96
CA ASP A 137 10.05 -12.11 -22.65
C ASP A 137 9.40 -13.48 -22.40
N THR A 138 10.03 -14.28 -21.54
CA THR A 138 9.57 -15.64 -21.19
C THR A 138 8.20 -15.66 -20.49
N SER A 139 7.68 -14.51 -20.05
CA SER A 139 6.36 -14.42 -19.42
C SER A 139 5.21 -14.21 -20.41
N ILE A 140 5.50 -14.04 -21.70
CA ILE A 140 4.51 -13.81 -22.76
C ILE A 140 4.19 -15.14 -23.46
N SER A 141 2.91 -15.37 -23.76
CA SER A 141 2.48 -16.58 -24.46
C SER A 141 2.91 -16.57 -25.93
N SER A 142 3.15 -17.78 -26.47
CA SER A 142 3.41 -17.99 -27.90
C SER A 142 2.29 -17.39 -28.77
N ASP A 143 1.03 -17.56 -28.35
CA ASP A 143 -0.14 -17.10 -29.09
C ASP A 143 -0.13 -15.58 -29.29
N PHE A 144 0.28 -14.82 -28.27
CA PHE A 144 0.39 -13.36 -28.37
C PHE A 144 1.52 -12.97 -29.33
N ILE A 145 2.67 -13.63 -29.22
CA ILE A 145 3.83 -13.37 -30.10
C ILE A 145 3.46 -13.64 -31.57
N GLU A 146 2.76 -14.74 -31.86
CA GLU A 146 2.28 -15.08 -33.20
C GLU A 146 1.26 -14.06 -33.72
N LYS A 147 0.34 -13.62 -32.85
CA LYS A 147 -0.67 -12.59 -33.18
C LYS A 147 0.00 -11.28 -33.63
N ILE A 148 1.00 -10.80 -32.90
CA ILE A 148 1.74 -9.58 -33.26
C ILE A 148 2.57 -9.81 -34.53
N ASN A 149 3.26 -10.94 -34.65
CA ASN A 149 4.06 -11.26 -35.83
C ASN A 149 3.24 -11.22 -37.12
N LYS A 150 2.04 -11.82 -37.12
CA LYS A 150 1.12 -11.82 -38.26
C LYS A 150 0.79 -10.39 -38.72
N LYS A 151 0.53 -9.47 -37.78
CA LYS A 151 0.21 -8.07 -38.08
C LYS A 151 1.41 -7.32 -38.65
N ILE A 152 2.59 -7.48 -38.06
CA ILE A 152 3.83 -6.88 -38.56
C ILE A 152 4.20 -7.42 -39.96
N SER A 153 4.11 -8.75 -40.18
CA SER A 153 4.43 -9.37 -41.48
C SER A 153 3.49 -8.94 -42.62
N THR A 154 2.31 -8.44 -42.27
CA THR A 154 1.29 -7.92 -43.21
C THR A 154 1.28 -6.39 -43.27
N TYR A 155 2.31 -5.73 -42.73
CA TYR A 155 2.46 -4.27 -42.67
C TYR A 155 1.30 -3.54 -41.97
N ASN A 156 0.57 -4.23 -41.08
CA ASN A 156 -0.52 -3.67 -40.29
C ASN A 156 -0.01 -3.24 -38.91
N TYR A 157 0.78 -2.17 -38.90
CA TYR A 157 1.43 -1.62 -37.71
C TYR A 157 0.46 -0.88 -36.77
N TYR A 158 -0.64 -0.33 -37.30
CA TYR A 158 -1.73 0.26 -36.52
C TYR A 158 -2.30 -0.78 -35.55
N ASP A 159 -2.76 -1.92 -36.08
CA ASP A 159 -3.30 -2.97 -35.23
C ASP A 159 -2.24 -3.59 -34.32
N ALA A 160 -1.00 -3.73 -34.80
CA ALA A 160 0.09 -4.28 -33.98
C ALA A 160 0.32 -3.41 -32.74
N LEU A 161 0.33 -2.09 -32.92
CA LEU A 161 0.51 -1.14 -31.82
C LEU A 161 -0.68 -1.14 -30.87
N VAL A 162 -1.92 -1.22 -31.38
CA VAL A 162 -3.14 -1.33 -30.55
C VAL A 162 -3.10 -2.59 -29.68
N GLU A 163 -2.72 -3.73 -30.26
CA GLU A 163 -2.63 -5.00 -29.53
C GLU A 163 -1.54 -4.97 -28.46
N ILE A 164 -0.34 -4.45 -28.79
CA ILE A 164 0.75 -4.30 -27.81
C ILE A 164 0.32 -3.37 -26.67
N LEU A 165 -0.24 -2.20 -27.00
CA LEU A 165 -0.66 -1.20 -26.00
C LEU A 165 -1.77 -1.76 -25.09
N SER A 166 -2.73 -2.47 -25.66
CA SER A 166 -3.82 -3.09 -24.88
C SER A 166 -3.27 -4.16 -23.95
N PHE A 167 -2.39 -5.04 -24.47
CA PHE A 167 -1.78 -6.10 -23.70
C PHE A 167 -0.95 -5.58 -22.51
N ILE A 168 -0.08 -4.58 -22.72
CA ILE A 168 0.77 -4.05 -21.64
C ILE A 168 -0.03 -3.34 -20.54
N ILE A 169 -1.23 -2.82 -20.84
CA ILE A 169 -2.08 -2.10 -19.90
C ILE A 169 -3.04 -3.05 -19.18
N ILE A 170 -3.71 -3.93 -19.93
CA ILE A 170 -4.80 -4.77 -19.44
C ILE A 170 -4.24 -6.08 -18.87
N ASP A 171 -3.52 -6.83 -19.71
CA ASP A 171 -3.25 -8.25 -19.50
C ASP A 171 -1.91 -8.51 -18.80
N LYS A 172 -0.89 -7.69 -19.09
CA LYS A 172 0.47 -7.94 -18.60
C LYS A 172 0.61 -7.56 -17.13
N LYS A 173 1.02 -8.55 -16.33
CA LYS A 173 1.56 -8.32 -14.98
C LYS A 173 2.89 -7.58 -15.09
N GLN A 174 2.98 -6.39 -14.48
CA GLN A 174 4.19 -5.57 -14.48
C GLN A 174 5.32 -6.32 -13.75
N PRO A 175 6.55 -6.37 -14.30
CA PRO A 175 7.65 -7.01 -13.60
C PRO A 175 8.03 -6.19 -12.36
N ILE A 176 8.08 -6.83 -11.19
CA ILE A 176 8.54 -6.20 -9.95
C ILE A 176 10.04 -6.11 -10.02
N PHE A 177 10.56 -4.90 -10.22
CA PHE A 177 11.97 -4.63 -10.07
C PHE A 177 12.27 -4.51 -8.57
N ILE A 178 12.95 -5.51 -8.00
CA ILE A 178 13.50 -5.40 -6.64
C ILE A 178 14.97 -5.05 -6.79
N GLU A 179 15.34 -3.82 -6.41
CA GLU A 179 16.74 -3.34 -6.46
C GLU A 179 17.68 -4.29 -5.70
N ASP A 180 18.89 -4.49 -6.21
CA ASP A 180 19.90 -5.36 -5.58
C ASP A 180 20.23 -4.93 -4.12
N GLU A 181 20.15 -3.63 -3.83
CA GLU A 181 20.30 -3.09 -2.48
C GLU A 181 19.15 -3.55 -1.55
N ILE A 182 17.91 -3.57 -2.06
CA ILE A 182 16.74 -4.08 -1.32
C ILE A 182 16.91 -5.58 -1.08
N MET A 183 17.40 -6.33 -2.07
CA MET A 183 17.64 -7.77 -1.93
C MET A 183 18.72 -8.08 -0.90
N THR A 184 19.79 -7.29 -0.87
CA THR A 184 20.84 -7.40 0.15
C THR A 184 20.29 -7.11 1.55
N SER A 185 19.44 -6.09 1.68
CA SER A 185 18.75 -5.75 2.93
C SER A 185 17.79 -6.85 3.39
N ILE A 186 16.99 -7.40 2.46
CA ILE A 186 16.10 -8.54 2.72
C ILE A 186 16.90 -9.75 3.20
N ASP A 187 17.97 -10.11 2.48
CA ASP A 187 18.82 -11.26 2.83
C ASP A 187 19.44 -11.10 4.22
N SER A 188 19.94 -9.91 4.54
CA SER A 188 20.41 -9.60 5.89
C SER A 188 19.30 -9.73 6.95
N SER A 189 18.05 -9.37 6.64
CA SER A 189 16.94 -9.43 7.59
C SER A 189 16.43 -10.84 7.86
N ILE A 190 16.60 -11.77 6.90
CA ILE A 190 16.17 -13.17 7.04
C ILE A 190 17.30 -14.11 7.44
N LYS A 191 18.54 -13.65 7.52
CA LYS A 191 19.74 -14.46 7.79
C LYS A 191 19.65 -15.40 9.01
N ASP A 192 19.05 -14.94 10.10
CA ASP A 192 18.91 -15.73 11.34
C ASP A 192 17.66 -16.64 11.36
N THR A 193 16.90 -16.64 10.26
CA THR A 193 15.67 -17.39 10.09
C THR A 193 15.88 -18.63 9.21
N LYS A 194 14.81 -19.38 8.90
CA LYS A 194 14.82 -20.41 7.83
C LYS A 194 13.99 -19.97 6.62
N ILE A 195 13.77 -18.67 6.49
CA ILE A 195 13.04 -18.06 5.38
C ILE A 195 14.03 -17.92 4.21
N SER A 196 13.59 -18.30 3.01
CA SER A 196 14.38 -18.14 1.79
C SER A 196 14.01 -16.86 1.05
N LEU A 197 14.91 -16.38 0.19
CA LEU A 197 14.63 -15.27 -0.70
C LEU A 197 13.49 -15.58 -1.69
N THR A 198 13.32 -16.86 -2.05
CA THR A 198 12.20 -17.35 -2.86
C THR A 198 10.88 -17.16 -2.13
N ASP A 199 10.81 -17.49 -0.83
CA ASP A 199 9.60 -17.27 -0.02
C ASP A 199 9.16 -15.80 -0.07
N VAL A 200 10.12 -14.88 0.02
CA VAL A 200 9.86 -13.43 -0.03
C VAL A 200 9.36 -13.02 -1.41
N LYS A 201 10.03 -13.44 -2.48
CA LYS A 201 9.66 -13.10 -3.87
C LYS A 201 8.26 -13.60 -4.22
N GLU A 202 7.95 -14.85 -3.89
CA GLU A 202 6.63 -15.44 -4.17
C GLU A 202 5.51 -14.69 -3.44
N PHE A 203 5.74 -14.32 -2.17
CA PHE A 203 4.77 -13.57 -1.40
C PHE A 203 4.56 -12.15 -1.93
N ILE A 204 5.63 -11.41 -2.22
CA ILE A 204 5.56 -10.05 -2.79
C ILE A 204 4.83 -10.08 -4.14
N ASN A 205 5.08 -11.09 -4.97
CA ASN A 205 4.39 -11.27 -6.25
C ASN A 205 2.87 -11.43 -6.08
N VAL A 206 2.41 -12.10 -5.02
CA VAL A 206 0.97 -12.18 -4.72
C VAL A 206 0.42 -10.82 -4.28
N GLU A 207 1.09 -10.15 -3.34
CA GLU A 207 0.64 -8.85 -2.79
C GLU A 207 0.58 -7.73 -3.84
N LEU A 208 1.50 -7.72 -4.81
CA LEU A 208 1.56 -6.65 -5.81
C LEU A 208 0.68 -6.86 -7.04
N HIS A 209 0.23 -8.09 -7.31
CA HIS A 209 -0.42 -8.43 -8.58
C HIS A 209 -1.83 -9.02 -8.46
N GLU A 210 -2.26 -9.41 -7.27
CA GLU A 210 -3.59 -10.00 -7.08
C GLU A 210 -4.56 -8.97 -6.48
N SER A 211 -5.78 -8.91 -7.04
CA SER A 211 -6.88 -8.19 -6.41
C SER A 211 -7.18 -8.77 -5.01
N MET A 212 -7.81 -8.01 -4.12
CA MET A 212 -8.10 -8.48 -2.74
C MET A 212 -8.76 -9.87 -2.70
N TRP A 213 -9.67 -10.19 -3.64
CA TRP A 213 -10.35 -11.49 -3.71
C TRP A 213 -9.47 -12.60 -4.31
N SER A 214 -8.67 -12.31 -5.34
CA SER A 214 -7.75 -13.29 -5.91
C SER A 214 -6.54 -13.54 -4.99
N SER A 215 -6.21 -12.58 -4.12
CA SER A 215 -5.15 -12.68 -3.11
C SER A 215 -5.42 -13.83 -2.13
N LEU A 216 -6.66 -14.03 -1.65
CA LEU A 216 -6.93 -15.08 -0.66
C LEU A 216 -6.66 -16.48 -1.21
N ARG A 217 -7.05 -16.75 -2.47
CA ARG A 217 -6.77 -18.03 -3.13
C ARG A 217 -5.26 -18.21 -3.37
N ALA A 218 -4.58 -17.17 -3.82
CA ALA A 218 -3.13 -17.19 -4.06
C ALA A 218 -2.33 -17.38 -2.76
N LEU A 219 -2.69 -16.66 -1.70
CA LEU A 219 -2.14 -16.81 -0.35
C LEU A 219 -2.39 -18.21 0.20
N ASN A 220 -3.60 -18.76 0.02
CA ASN A 220 -3.88 -20.13 0.45
C ASN A 220 -3.00 -21.16 -0.30
N ASN A 221 -2.75 -20.97 -1.60
CA ASN A 221 -1.84 -21.81 -2.37
C ASN A 221 -0.40 -21.71 -1.86
N LEU A 222 0.11 -20.49 -1.64
CA LEU A 222 1.44 -20.30 -1.04
C LEU A 222 1.54 -20.90 0.38
N ALA A 223 0.50 -20.73 1.20
CA ALA A 223 0.45 -21.30 2.55
C ALA A 223 0.48 -22.84 2.52
N THR A 224 -0.13 -23.49 1.52
CA THR A 224 -0.04 -24.95 1.35
C THR A 224 1.36 -25.44 0.94
N LYS A 225 2.23 -24.53 0.48
CA LYS A 225 3.64 -24.76 0.20
C LYS A 225 4.55 -24.31 1.35
N ASP A 226 3.98 -24.10 2.54
CA ASP A 226 4.68 -23.63 3.75
C ASP A 226 5.39 -22.28 3.60
N ASN A 227 4.92 -21.41 2.69
CA ASN A 227 5.45 -20.06 2.59
C ASN A 227 5.14 -19.29 3.90
N PRO A 228 6.17 -18.83 4.66
CA PRO A 228 5.98 -18.31 6.01
C PRO A 228 5.18 -17.01 6.05
N PHE A 229 5.25 -16.17 5.02
CA PHE A 229 4.50 -14.91 4.96
C PHE A 229 3.04 -15.15 4.63
N ALA A 230 2.78 -16.05 3.68
CA ALA A 230 1.41 -16.45 3.36
C ALA A 230 0.74 -17.15 4.55
N CYS A 231 1.45 -18.06 5.24
CA CYS A 231 0.97 -18.68 6.47
C CYS A 231 0.69 -17.63 7.56
N LEU A 232 1.57 -16.65 7.76
CA LEU A 232 1.35 -15.56 8.72
C LEU A 232 0.05 -14.79 8.42
N GLN A 233 -0.16 -14.40 7.17
CA GLN A 233 -1.34 -13.63 6.77
C GLN A 233 -2.62 -14.46 6.86
N MET A 234 -2.60 -15.70 6.39
CA MET A 234 -3.72 -16.64 6.56
C MET A 234 -4.03 -16.87 8.05
N ALA A 235 -3.01 -16.98 8.90
CA ALA A 235 -3.20 -17.09 10.34
C ALA A 235 -3.94 -15.87 10.93
N PHE A 236 -3.60 -14.65 10.50
CA PHE A 236 -4.33 -13.45 10.92
C PHE A 236 -5.76 -13.42 10.38
N TYR A 237 -6.00 -13.83 9.14
CA TYR A 237 -7.35 -13.92 8.60
C TYR A 237 -8.21 -14.91 9.39
N GLU A 238 -7.65 -16.06 9.78
CA GLU A 238 -8.33 -17.00 10.66
C GLU A 238 -8.52 -16.44 12.08
N PHE A 239 -7.54 -15.70 12.60
CA PHE A 239 -7.59 -15.09 13.93
C PHE A 239 -8.71 -14.06 14.06
N TYR A 240 -8.84 -13.16 13.08
CA TYR A 240 -9.88 -12.13 13.06
C TYR A 240 -11.20 -12.62 12.45
N GLY A 241 -11.23 -13.85 11.92
CA GLY A 241 -12.43 -14.44 11.33
C GLY A 241 -12.77 -13.92 9.94
N LEU A 242 -11.82 -13.33 9.22
CA LEU A 242 -12.03 -12.73 7.90
C LEU A 242 -12.31 -13.78 6.81
N VAL A 243 -11.97 -15.06 7.04
CA VAL A 243 -12.24 -16.15 6.09
C VAL A 243 -13.67 -16.68 6.21
N THR A 244 -14.17 -16.86 7.44
CA THR A 244 -15.44 -17.55 7.72
C THR A 244 -16.48 -16.70 8.43
N GLY A 245 -16.21 -15.41 8.64
CA GLY A 245 -17.03 -14.49 9.44
C GLY A 245 -16.94 -14.70 10.96
N LYS A 246 -16.11 -15.66 11.42
CA LYS A 246 -15.88 -15.93 12.85
C LYS A 246 -14.44 -16.39 13.10
N PRO A 247 -13.81 -15.98 14.21
CA PRO A 247 -12.46 -16.41 14.58
C PRO A 247 -12.31 -17.94 14.69
N ARG A 248 -11.20 -18.48 14.15
CA ARG A 248 -10.79 -19.88 14.26
C ARG A 248 -9.39 -19.99 14.84
N TYR A 249 -9.27 -19.80 16.15
CA TYR A 249 -7.98 -19.68 16.84
C TYR A 249 -7.06 -20.91 16.70
N ILE A 250 -7.60 -22.12 16.69
CA ILE A 250 -6.78 -23.34 16.51
C ILE A 250 -6.16 -23.38 15.10
N LYS A 251 -6.95 -23.11 14.07
CA LYS A 251 -6.47 -23.05 12.68
C LYS A 251 -5.49 -21.90 12.46
N SER A 252 -5.74 -20.76 13.09
CA SER A 252 -4.79 -19.64 13.13
C SER A 252 -3.45 -20.06 13.74
N TYR A 253 -3.49 -20.76 14.87
CA TYR A 253 -2.28 -21.29 15.52
C TYR A 253 -1.51 -22.28 14.62
N GLU A 254 -2.20 -23.17 13.90
CA GLU A 254 -1.56 -24.10 12.95
C GLU A 254 -0.76 -23.35 11.88
N TYR A 255 -1.35 -22.33 11.25
CA TYR A 255 -0.64 -21.51 10.27
C TYR A 255 0.51 -20.71 10.90
N PHE A 256 0.31 -20.09 12.07
CA PHE A 256 1.39 -19.43 12.78
C PHE A 256 2.53 -20.40 13.10
N LYS A 257 2.21 -21.67 13.39
CA LYS A 257 3.19 -22.68 13.74
C LYS A 257 4.13 -22.99 12.57
N ILE A 258 3.59 -23.12 11.35
CA ILE A 258 4.39 -23.31 10.13
C ILE A 258 5.36 -22.14 9.94
N ALA A 259 4.87 -20.90 10.02
CA ALA A 259 5.71 -19.70 9.91
C ALA A 259 6.74 -19.60 11.06
N ALA A 260 6.36 -19.98 12.28
CA ALA A 260 7.24 -19.99 13.44
C ALA A 260 8.34 -21.05 13.35
N ASP A 261 8.08 -22.20 12.70
CA ASP A 261 9.08 -23.24 12.46
C ASP A 261 10.13 -22.80 11.43
N LYS A 262 9.74 -21.85 10.55
CA LYS A 262 10.65 -21.07 9.70
C LYS A 262 11.34 -19.91 10.44
N LYS A 263 11.15 -19.80 11.76
CA LYS A 263 11.65 -18.71 12.63
C LYS A 263 11.12 -17.33 12.24
N HIS A 264 9.89 -17.21 11.75
CA HIS A 264 9.30 -15.90 11.48
C HIS A 264 9.02 -15.14 12.80
N PRO A 265 9.60 -13.94 13.02
CA PRO A 265 9.53 -13.22 14.31
C PRO A 265 8.10 -12.81 14.70
N ALA A 266 7.28 -12.38 13.72
CA ALA A 266 5.88 -12.03 13.98
C ALA A 266 5.01 -13.24 14.34
N ALA A 267 5.21 -14.40 13.70
CA ALA A 267 4.48 -15.62 14.02
C ALA A 267 4.83 -16.15 15.41
N LEU A 268 6.12 -16.13 15.77
CA LEU A 268 6.57 -16.46 17.12
C LEU A 268 5.92 -15.53 18.16
N TRP A 269 5.87 -14.22 17.90
CA TRP A 269 5.17 -13.28 18.77
C TRP A 269 3.67 -13.59 18.86
N ALA A 270 3.00 -13.84 17.74
CA ALA A 270 1.57 -14.11 17.68
C ALA A 270 1.20 -15.36 18.48
N ILE A 271 1.96 -16.45 18.35
CA ILE A 271 1.77 -17.65 19.19
C ILE A 271 1.92 -17.32 20.68
N GLY A 272 2.95 -16.54 21.03
CA GLY A 272 3.15 -16.08 22.41
C GLY A 272 1.95 -15.27 22.93
N PHE A 273 1.41 -14.39 22.09
CA PHE A 273 0.21 -13.61 22.39
C PHE A 273 -1.03 -14.49 22.56
N MET A 274 -1.18 -15.53 21.73
CA MET A 274 -2.29 -16.49 21.83
C MET A 274 -2.28 -17.25 23.16
N TYR A 275 -1.12 -17.72 23.60
CA TYR A 275 -0.97 -18.33 24.93
C TYR A 275 -1.19 -17.32 26.06
N TYR A 276 -0.69 -16.08 25.92
CA TYR A 276 -0.85 -15.04 26.94
C TYR A 276 -2.31 -14.66 27.16
N LYS A 277 -3.07 -14.47 26.09
CA LYS A 277 -4.50 -14.13 26.11
C LYS A 277 -5.43 -15.32 26.34
N GLY A 278 -4.93 -16.54 26.22
CA GLY A 278 -5.70 -17.77 26.45
C GLY A 278 -6.54 -18.23 25.25
N TYR A 279 -6.31 -17.71 24.05
CA TYR A 279 -7.04 -18.11 22.83
C TYR A 279 -6.88 -19.60 22.48
N ILE A 280 -5.79 -20.23 22.94
CA ILE A 280 -5.47 -21.65 22.72
C ILE A 280 -5.10 -22.38 24.03
N GLY A 281 -5.71 -21.94 25.14
CA GLY A 281 -5.37 -22.38 26.49
C GLY A 281 -4.25 -21.52 27.08
N GLN A 282 -4.54 -20.82 28.18
CA GLN A 282 -3.59 -19.86 28.74
C GLN A 282 -2.37 -20.56 29.32
N ASP A 283 -1.18 -20.12 28.90
CA ASP A 283 0.09 -20.63 29.42
C ASP A 283 1.15 -19.53 29.36
N TYR A 284 1.34 -18.84 30.49
CA TYR A 284 2.31 -17.74 30.55
C TYR A 284 3.74 -18.20 30.29
N LYS A 285 4.13 -19.40 30.76
CA LYS A 285 5.48 -19.92 30.56
C LYS A 285 5.78 -20.13 29.07
N LYS A 286 4.84 -20.71 28.32
CA LYS A 286 4.93 -20.80 26.85
C LYS A 286 4.92 -19.43 26.20
N ALA A 287 4.04 -18.52 26.64
CA ALA A 287 4.00 -17.17 26.11
C ALA A 287 5.35 -16.45 26.20
N PHE A 288 6.00 -16.45 27.38
CA PHE A 288 7.33 -15.85 27.54
C PHE A 288 8.40 -16.55 26.71
N CYS A 289 8.36 -17.88 26.61
CA CYS A 289 9.30 -18.61 25.76
C CYS A 289 9.21 -18.14 24.31
N TYR A 290 8.00 -17.99 23.78
CA TYR A 290 7.76 -17.48 22.42
C TYR A 290 8.13 -16.00 22.26
N PHE A 291 7.77 -15.13 23.22
CA PHE A 291 8.19 -13.73 23.20
C PHE A 291 9.72 -13.59 23.22
N HIS A 292 10.44 -14.37 24.02
CA HIS A 292 11.90 -14.35 24.04
C HIS A 292 12.50 -14.84 22.72
N LYS A 293 11.95 -15.89 22.09
CA LYS A 293 12.37 -16.35 20.76
C LYS A 293 12.16 -15.26 19.71
N ALA A 294 10.99 -14.63 19.69
CA ALA A 294 10.68 -13.54 18.78
C ALA A 294 11.59 -12.32 18.98
N MET A 295 11.85 -11.95 20.24
CA MET A 295 12.74 -10.84 20.61
C MET A 295 14.18 -11.06 20.14
N LYS A 296 14.71 -12.29 20.28
CA LYS A 296 16.06 -12.64 19.77
C LYS A 296 16.18 -12.47 18.25
N LEU A 297 15.07 -12.58 17.53
CA LEU A 297 14.97 -12.37 16.09
C LEU A 297 14.53 -10.94 15.73
N GLY A 298 14.63 -10.00 16.68
CA GLY A 298 14.35 -8.58 16.44
C GLY A 298 12.88 -8.18 16.47
N SER A 299 11.96 -9.02 16.97
CA SER A 299 10.53 -8.68 17.03
C SER A 299 10.26 -7.51 17.98
N ALA A 300 9.96 -6.35 17.39
CA ALA A 300 9.59 -5.15 18.13
C ALA A 300 8.25 -5.31 18.88
N ALA A 301 7.32 -6.10 18.33
CA ALA A 301 6.04 -6.42 18.97
C ALA A 301 6.23 -7.23 20.26
N ALA A 302 7.19 -8.18 20.27
CA ALA A 302 7.52 -8.95 21.47
C ALA A 302 8.12 -8.07 22.57
N LEU A 303 9.02 -7.15 22.22
CA LEU A 303 9.55 -6.15 23.16
C LEU A 303 8.41 -5.32 23.77
N ASN A 304 7.50 -4.80 22.95
CA ASN A 304 6.33 -4.05 23.42
C ASN A 304 5.41 -4.87 24.33
N SER A 305 5.14 -6.14 24.00
CA SER A 305 4.32 -7.02 24.85
C SER A 305 4.96 -7.27 26.21
N ILE A 306 6.27 -7.51 26.27
CA ILE A 306 6.99 -7.66 27.54
C ILE A 306 6.96 -6.36 28.35
N GLY A 307 7.12 -5.21 27.68
CA GLY A 307 6.99 -3.89 28.32
C GLY A 307 5.62 -3.70 28.98
N LEU A 308 4.54 -4.04 28.27
CA LEU A 308 3.16 -3.99 28.80
C LEU A 308 2.95 -4.94 29.98
N ILE A 309 3.54 -6.13 29.95
CA ILE A 309 3.48 -7.08 31.07
C ILE A 309 4.12 -6.48 32.33
N PHE A 310 5.30 -5.88 32.21
CA PHE A 310 5.92 -5.19 33.35
C PHE A 310 5.15 -3.94 33.77
N LEU A 311 4.55 -3.21 32.84
CA LEU A 311 3.74 -2.04 33.15
C LEU A 311 2.50 -2.39 33.98
N ASN A 312 1.87 -3.52 33.66
CA ASN A 312 0.61 -3.93 34.28
C ASN A 312 0.81 -4.85 35.49
N GLY A 313 1.86 -5.68 35.50
CA GLY A 313 2.07 -6.69 36.54
C GLY A 313 0.95 -7.72 36.64
N ASN A 314 0.31 -8.04 35.50
CA ASN A 314 -0.91 -8.84 35.42
C ASN A 314 -0.66 -10.33 35.15
N VAL A 315 0.56 -10.80 35.41
CA VAL A 315 0.99 -12.19 35.23
C VAL A 315 1.49 -12.72 36.58
N PRO A 316 1.18 -13.98 36.95
CA PRO A 316 1.71 -14.60 38.17
C PRO A 316 3.22 -14.41 38.33
N HIS A 317 3.63 -13.99 39.52
CA HIS A 317 5.03 -13.75 39.91
C HIS A 317 5.74 -12.59 39.19
N ILE A 318 5.07 -11.82 38.32
CA ILE A 318 5.60 -10.61 37.71
C ILE A 318 4.91 -9.39 38.31
N ARG A 319 5.63 -8.66 39.17
CA ARG A 319 5.14 -7.40 39.75
C ARG A 319 5.27 -6.26 38.75
N LYS A 320 4.37 -5.29 38.89
CA LYS A 320 4.45 -4.02 38.16
C LYS A 320 5.82 -3.37 38.37
N ASN A 321 6.46 -2.99 37.27
CA ASN A 321 7.75 -2.33 37.25
C ASN A 321 7.83 -1.34 36.06
N ASN A 322 7.59 -0.06 36.35
CA ASN A 322 7.57 0.99 35.34
C ASN A 322 8.94 1.19 34.67
N GLU A 323 10.05 1.04 35.40
CA GLU A 323 11.40 1.23 34.84
C GLU A 323 11.75 0.16 33.82
N LYS A 324 11.45 -1.11 34.13
CA LYS A 324 11.60 -2.21 33.16
C LYS A 324 10.69 -1.99 31.96
N ALA A 325 9.44 -1.60 32.17
CA ALA A 325 8.51 -1.31 31.08
C ALA A 325 9.07 -0.23 30.13
N ILE A 326 9.56 0.89 30.68
CA ILE A 326 10.18 1.96 29.90
C ILE A 326 11.33 1.43 29.04
N LYS A 327 12.28 0.68 29.63
CA LYS A 327 13.41 0.11 28.89
C LYS A 327 12.96 -0.77 27.72
N PHE A 328 11.94 -1.61 27.93
CA PHE A 328 11.40 -2.45 26.85
C PHE A 328 10.69 -1.64 25.77
N PHE A 329 9.99 -0.57 26.13
CA PHE A 329 9.37 0.31 25.14
C PHE A 329 10.41 1.10 24.34
N GLU A 330 11.47 1.60 24.99
CA GLU A 330 12.59 2.26 24.30
C GLU A 330 13.24 1.33 23.26
N LEU A 331 13.56 0.09 23.65
CA LEU A 331 14.08 -0.94 22.74
C LEU A 331 13.10 -1.26 21.60
N ALA A 332 11.79 -1.31 21.88
CA ALA A 332 10.78 -1.54 20.85
C ALA A 332 10.71 -0.37 19.85
N ILE A 333 10.84 0.87 20.33
CA ILE A 333 10.85 2.09 19.51
C ILE A 333 12.10 2.15 18.62
N GLU A 334 13.27 1.74 19.12
CA GLU A 334 14.50 1.58 18.32
C GLU A 334 14.31 0.58 17.18
N LYS A 335 13.48 -0.43 17.40
CA LYS A 335 13.04 -1.40 16.37
C LYS A 335 11.76 -0.96 15.63
N ASN A 336 11.48 0.34 15.62
CA ASN A 336 10.36 0.98 14.91
C ASN A 336 8.95 0.52 15.33
N ASN A 337 8.76 0.06 16.57
CA ASN A 337 7.41 -0.20 17.09
C ASN A 337 6.70 1.11 17.46
N ILE A 338 5.69 1.46 16.68
CA ILE A 338 4.93 2.71 16.88
C ILE A 338 4.02 2.62 18.12
N PHE A 339 3.45 1.46 18.42
CA PHE A 339 2.59 1.27 19.60
C PHE A 339 3.36 1.45 20.92
N ALA A 340 4.65 1.13 20.94
CA ALA A 340 5.52 1.38 22.08
C ALA A 340 5.69 2.90 22.35
N CYS A 341 5.68 3.75 21.31
CA CYS A 341 5.64 5.21 21.50
C CYS A 341 4.40 5.63 22.29
N ASN A 342 3.23 5.04 22.01
CA ASN A 342 2.00 5.37 22.71
C ASN A 342 2.04 4.94 24.18
N ASN A 343 2.51 3.71 24.43
CA ASN A 343 2.64 3.19 25.78
C ASN A 343 3.62 4.02 26.62
N LEU A 344 4.76 4.37 26.04
CA LEU A 344 5.76 5.22 26.70
C LEU A 344 5.27 6.67 26.88
N GLY A 345 4.56 7.21 25.88
CA GLY A 345 3.94 8.52 25.94
C GLY A 345 2.94 8.63 27.09
N LEU A 346 2.10 7.60 27.27
CA LEU A 346 1.13 7.55 28.37
C LEU A 346 1.82 7.49 29.74
N ILE A 347 2.97 6.82 29.84
CA ILE A 347 3.76 6.79 31.08
C ILE A 347 4.28 8.19 31.41
N TYR A 348 4.85 8.90 30.43
CA TYR A 348 5.37 10.25 30.65
C TYR A 348 4.26 11.27 30.90
N GLU A 349 3.12 11.16 30.20
CA GLU A 349 1.95 12.01 30.46
C GLU A 349 1.47 11.86 31.90
N LYS A 350 1.36 10.63 32.40
CA LYS A 350 0.99 10.35 33.81
C LYS A 350 2.02 10.84 34.83
N LYS A 351 3.29 10.94 34.44
CA LYS A 351 4.35 11.51 35.28
C LYS A 351 4.41 13.04 35.22
N GLY A 352 3.62 13.69 34.36
CA GLY A 352 3.68 15.13 34.12
C GLY A 352 4.81 15.58 33.19
N ASP A 353 5.57 14.66 32.58
CA ASP A 353 6.58 15.00 31.58
C ASP A 353 5.91 15.14 30.20
N PHE A 354 5.14 16.23 30.07
CA PHE A 354 4.30 16.46 28.91
C PHE A 354 5.08 16.67 27.61
N LYS A 355 6.33 17.18 27.69
CA LYS A 355 7.20 17.33 26.54
C LYS A 355 7.55 15.98 25.93
N LYS A 356 8.05 15.04 26.73
CA LYS A 356 8.37 13.69 26.23
C LYS A 356 7.15 12.96 25.71
N ALA A 357 6.01 13.09 26.40
CA ALA A 357 4.75 12.52 25.93
C ALA A 357 4.37 13.07 24.54
N PHE A 358 4.42 14.39 24.37
CA PHE A 358 4.12 15.06 23.11
C PHE A 358 5.05 14.58 21.98
N ASP A 359 6.35 14.53 22.21
CA ASP A 359 7.33 14.10 21.20
C ASP A 359 7.10 12.64 20.75
N LEU A 360 6.76 11.76 21.70
CA LEU A 360 6.43 10.35 21.41
C LEU A 360 5.14 10.21 20.60
N TYR A 361 4.08 10.95 20.97
CA TYR A 361 2.83 10.96 20.19
C TYR A 361 3.03 11.59 18.81
N LEU A 362 3.86 12.63 18.68
CA LEU A 362 4.20 13.22 17.39
C LEU A 362 4.89 12.21 16.48
N ARG A 363 5.87 11.47 17.01
CA ARG A 363 6.55 10.40 16.27
C ARG A 363 5.56 9.32 15.79
N ALA A 364 4.61 8.91 16.63
CA ALA A 364 3.61 7.91 16.26
C ALA A 364 2.57 8.44 15.27
N SER A 365 2.08 9.67 15.45
CA SER A 365 1.15 10.32 14.52
C SER A 365 1.76 10.53 13.12
N ASN A 366 3.07 10.82 13.03
CA ASN A 366 3.77 10.91 11.74
C ASN A 366 3.90 9.57 11.01
N LYS A 367 3.54 8.47 11.67
CA LYS A 367 3.42 7.13 11.08
C LYS A 367 1.96 6.68 11.01
N ASN A 368 1.03 7.63 10.97
CA ASN A 368 -0.40 7.38 10.80
C ASN A 368 -0.93 6.45 11.90
N GLU A 369 -0.59 6.73 13.16
CA GLU A 369 -1.19 6.04 14.29
C GLU A 369 -2.31 6.90 14.87
N SER A 370 -3.54 6.36 14.81
CA SER A 370 -4.77 7.09 15.09
C SER A 370 -4.81 7.58 16.54
N TRP A 371 -4.46 6.75 17.52
CA TRP A 371 -4.51 7.13 18.94
C TRP A 371 -3.56 8.29 19.27
N ALA A 372 -2.35 8.28 18.70
CA ALA A 372 -1.35 9.31 18.85
C ALA A 372 -1.81 10.64 18.23
N SER A 373 -2.41 10.59 17.04
CA SER A 373 -3.02 11.77 16.41
C SER A 373 -4.13 12.34 17.30
N ASN A 374 -4.99 11.49 17.90
CA ASN A 374 -5.99 11.96 18.87
C ASN A 374 -5.32 12.62 20.09
N LYS A 375 -4.25 12.04 20.63
CA LYS A 375 -3.51 12.62 21.76
C LYS A 375 -2.93 13.99 21.43
N LEU A 376 -2.35 14.18 20.24
CA LEU A 376 -1.88 15.51 19.80
C LEU A 376 -3.02 16.51 19.69
N GLY A 377 -4.18 16.08 19.18
CA GLY A 377 -5.41 16.89 19.20
C GLY A 377 -5.77 17.36 20.60
N GLU A 378 -5.69 16.47 21.61
CA GLU A 378 -5.91 16.82 23.02
C GLU A 378 -4.88 17.83 23.55
N PHE A 379 -3.59 17.67 23.21
CA PHE A 379 -2.55 18.63 23.61
C PHE A 379 -2.82 20.04 23.08
N TYR A 380 -3.19 20.17 21.80
CA TYR A 380 -3.53 21.46 21.21
C TYR A 380 -4.87 22.02 21.69
N ARG A 381 -5.86 21.17 21.96
CA ARG A 381 -7.17 21.60 22.47
C ARG A 381 -7.08 22.13 23.91
N THR A 382 -6.29 21.47 24.75
CA THR A 382 -6.21 21.78 26.19
C THR A 382 -5.10 22.76 26.53
N GLY A 383 -4.08 22.89 25.68
CA GLY A 383 -2.93 23.75 25.95
C GLY A 383 -2.00 23.22 27.05
N LYS A 384 -2.06 21.91 27.36
CA LYS A 384 -1.29 21.28 28.48
C LYS A 384 0.23 21.39 28.36
N PHE A 385 0.76 21.62 27.16
CA PHE A 385 2.21 21.73 26.91
C PHE A 385 2.51 22.74 25.79
N VAL A 386 1.79 22.62 24.69
CA VAL A 386 1.82 23.59 23.59
C VAL A 386 0.77 24.67 23.82
N LYS A 387 0.93 25.85 23.21
CA LYS A 387 -0.12 26.89 23.21
C LYS A 387 -1.41 26.29 22.64
N LYS A 388 -2.54 26.55 23.29
CA LYS A 388 -3.87 26.15 22.81
C LYS A 388 -4.07 26.64 21.36
N ASP A 389 -4.48 25.72 20.48
CA ASP A 389 -4.70 25.97 19.05
C ASP A 389 -5.82 25.04 18.54
N MET A 390 -7.03 25.58 18.40
CA MET A 390 -8.19 24.78 17.98
C MET A 390 -8.12 24.35 16.52
N LYS A 391 -7.42 25.09 15.64
CA LYS A 391 -7.22 24.68 14.23
C LYS A 391 -6.32 23.45 14.15
N LYS A 392 -5.22 23.43 14.91
CA LYS A 392 -4.37 22.24 15.01
C LYS A 392 -5.07 21.09 15.71
N ALA A 393 -5.84 21.34 16.75
CA ALA A 393 -6.64 20.30 17.39
C ALA A 393 -7.61 19.65 16.39
N PHE A 394 -8.35 20.46 15.62
CA PHE A 394 -9.21 19.98 14.55
C PHE A 394 -8.44 19.13 13.54
N PHE A 395 -7.31 19.65 13.02
CA PHE A 395 -6.46 18.93 12.08
C PHE A 395 -6.04 17.56 12.61
N TYR A 396 -5.55 17.47 13.85
CA TYR A 396 -5.07 16.20 14.41
C TYR A 396 -6.20 15.22 14.74
N TYR A 397 -7.38 15.69 15.15
CA TYR A 397 -8.54 14.81 15.32
C TYR A 397 -9.09 14.31 13.98
N THR A 398 -9.14 15.15 12.96
CA THR A 398 -9.50 14.73 11.59
C THR A 398 -8.49 13.72 11.05
N LYS A 399 -7.20 14.03 11.17
CA LYS A 399 -6.10 13.13 10.84
C LYS A 399 -6.26 11.78 11.56
N SER A 400 -6.55 11.79 12.87
CA SER A 400 -6.80 10.56 13.64
C SER A 400 -7.94 9.71 13.07
N ASN A 401 -8.99 10.34 12.52
CA ASN A 401 -10.13 9.66 11.91
C ASN A 401 -9.84 9.12 10.50
N GLU A 402 -8.78 9.59 9.85
CA GLU A 402 -8.41 9.22 8.47
C GLU A 402 -7.21 8.25 8.41
N ASP A 403 -6.27 8.37 9.35
CA ASP A 403 -4.94 7.76 9.30
C ASP A 403 -4.84 6.35 9.92
N ALA A 404 -5.89 5.53 10.01
CA ALA A 404 -5.74 4.26 10.73
C ALA A 404 -4.86 3.22 10.03
N MET A 405 -3.67 2.96 10.58
CA MET A 405 -2.84 1.79 10.24
C MET A 405 -3.46 0.46 10.68
N PHE A 406 -4.28 0.46 11.74
CA PHE A 406 -4.88 -0.76 12.29
C PHE A 406 -6.30 -0.54 12.84
N GLU A 407 -6.49 0.47 13.69
CA GLU A 407 -7.78 0.78 14.31
C GLU A 407 -7.95 2.30 14.41
N ILE A 408 -9.16 2.79 14.10
CA ILE A 408 -9.51 4.20 14.28
C ILE A 408 -9.88 4.42 15.74
N SER A 409 -9.24 5.41 16.37
CA SER A 409 -9.62 5.86 17.71
C SER A 409 -11.05 6.43 17.70
N ALA A 410 -11.99 5.73 18.34
CA ALA A 410 -13.36 6.23 18.52
C ALA A 410 -13.42 7.61 19.22
N TRP A 411 -12.40 7.92 20.04
CA TRP A 411 -12.27 9.21 20.70
C TRP A 411 -12.08 10.38 19.72
N ALA A 412 -11.49 10.14 18.55
CA ALA A 412 -11.32 11.20 17.55
C ALA A 412 -12.68 11.66 16.99
N LYS A 413 -13.56 10.71 16.64
CA LYS A 413 -14.93 10.99 16.20
C LYS A 413 -15.72 11.70 17.30
N TYR A 414 -15.64 11.20 18.54
CA TYR A 414 -16.25 11.84 19.69
C TYR A 414 -15.75 13.29 19.85
N ASN A 415 -14.44 13.50 19.84
CA ASN A 415 -13.84 14.83 20.02
C ASN A 415 -14.21 15.80 18.89
N LEU A 416 -14.26 15.35 17.63
CA LEU A 416 -14.75 16.14 16.50
C LEU A 416 -16.21 16.56 16.70
N ALA A 417 -17.07 15.61 17.10
CA ALA A 417 -18.47 15.90 17.34
C ALA A 417 -18.65 16.93 18.47
N ILE A 418 -18.00 16.72 19.61
CA ILE A 418 -18.22 17.54 20.81
C ILE A 418 -17.58 18.93 20.71
N TYR A 419 -16.34 19.01 20.23
CA TYR A 419 -15.58 20.27 20.28
C TYR A 419 -15.67 21.12 19.01
N PHE A 420 -16.14 20.55 17.89
CA PHE A 420 -16.16 21.25 16.60
C PHE A 420 -17.55 21.34 15.98
N TYR A 421 -18.32 20.25 15.94
CA TYR A 421 -19.56 20.24 15.16
C TYR A 421 -20.83 20.52 15.99
N LYS A 422 -20.96 20.01 17.21
CA LYS A 422 -22.18 20.11 18.04
C LYS A 422 -22.68 21.55 18.20
N ASN A 423 -21.76 22.48 18.47
CA ASN A 423 -22.05 23.90 18.68
C ASN A 423 -21.29 24.82 17.70
N GLY A 424 -20.54 24.27 16.75
CA GLY A 424 -19.55 25.04 15.98
C GLY A 424 -18.29 25.37 16.80
N ASN A 425 -17.22 25.79 16.13
CA ASN A 425 -15.99 26.26 16.74
C ASN A 425 -15.42 27.48 15.99
N PRO A 426 -15.64 28.71 16.50
CA PRO A 426 -15.16 29.93 15.85
C PRO A 426 -13.63 30.03 15.76
N GLU A 427 -12.90 29.55 16.77
CA GLU A 427 -11.42 29.57 16.76
C GLU A 427 -10.86 28.73 15.60
N ALA A 428 -11.54 27.64 15.25
CA ALA A 428 -11.20 26.76 14.14
C ALA A 428 -11.90 27.10 12.82
N LEU A 429 -12.77 28.13 12.79
CA LEU A 429 -13.62 28.48 11.64
C LEU A 429 -14.53 27.32 11.19
N ILE A 430 -15.07 26.57 12.14
CA ILE A 430 -16.01 25.47 11.89
C ILE A 430 -17.40 25.94 12.29
N GLU A 431 -18.34 25.89 11.36
CA GLU A 431 -19.75 26.18 11.64
C GLU A 431 -20.41 25.02 12.39
N LYS A 432 -21.50 25.35 13.08
CA LYS A 432 -22.32 24.33 13.74
C LYS A 432 -22.92 23.39 12.70
N ASP A 433 -22.72 22.10 12.92
CA ASP A 433 -23.27 21.03 12.09
C ASP A 433 -23.74 19.90 13.01
N LEU A 434 -25.01 19.98 13.42
CA LEU A 434 -25.57 19.06 14.41
C LEU A 434 -25.75 17.65 13.82
N ASP A 435 -26.10 17.55 12.53
CA ASP A 435 -26.30 16.27 11.86
C ASP A 435 -24.99 15.49 11.77
N LYS A 436 -23.89 16.18 11.39
CA LYS A 436 -22.56 15.58 11.38
C LYS A 436 -22.08 15.20 12.78
N ALA A 437 -22.37 16.03 13.80
CA ALA A 437 -22.05 15.69 15.19
C ALA A 437 -22.79 14.41 15.63
N ILE A 438 -24.08 14.28 15.33
CA ILE A 438 -24.88 13.09 15.64
C ILE A 438 -24.33 11.86 14.90
N SER A 439 -23.97 11.98 13.62
CA SER A 439 -23.38 10.86 12.86
C SER A 439 -22.10 10.34 13.51
N LEU A 440 -21.15 11.24 13.80
CA LEU A 440 -19.88 10.90 14.43
C LEU A 440 -20.07 10.30 15.84
N LEU A 441 -21.05 10.79 16.59
CA LEU A 441 -21.39 10.22 17.90
C LEU A 441 -22.02 8.83 17.77
N LYS A 442 -22.90 8.58 16.80
CA LYS A 442 -23.47 7.24 16.55
C LYS A 442 -22.36 6.24 16.27
N GLU A 443 -21.42 6.57 15.39
CA GLU A 443 -20.30 5.69 15.06
C GLU A 443 -19.37 5.45 16.26
N SER A 444 -19.02 6.49 17.02
CA SER A 444 -18.17 6.31 18.21
C SER A 444 -18.87 5.60 19.37
N SER A 445 -20.21 5.64 19.42
CA SER A 445 -21.01 4.99 20.45
C SER A 445 -21.01 3.47 20.39
N GLU A 446 -20.59 2.87 19.27
CA GLU A 446 -20.38 1.41 19.21
C GLU A 446 -19.34 0.95 20.25
N VAL A 447 -18.37 1.82 20.55
CA VAL A 447 -17.24 1.52 21.44
C VAL A 447 -17.28 2.36 22.74
N LEU A 448 -17.69 3.63 22.67
CA LEU A 448 -17.61 4.58 23.79
C LEU A 448 -18.97 4.78 24.48
N SER A 449 -19.02 4.54 25.78
CA SER A 449 -20.18 4.86 26.64
C SER A 449 -20.50 6.35 26.65
N GLU A 450 -19.48 7.20 26.66
CA GLU A 450 -19.57 8.66 26.71
C GLU A 450 -20.26 9.20 25.46
N ALA A 451 -20.01 8.58 24.30
CA ALA A 451 -20.72 8.91 23.07
C ALA A 451 -22.20 8.51 23.14
N LYS A 452 -22.53 7.34 23.74
CA LYS A 452 -23.93 6.92 23.97
C LYS A 452 -24.67 7.90 24.88
N GLU A 453 -24.03 8.31 25.97
CA GLU A 453 -24.62 9.26 26.92
C GLU A 453 -24.86 10.61 26.28
N GLU A 454 -23.94 11.06 25.43
CA GLU A 454 -24.06 12.37 24.80
C GLU A 454 -25.08 12.39 23.67
N LEU A 455 -25.26 11.27 22.95
CA LEU A 455 -26.38 11.10 22.01
C LEU A 455 -27.74 11.25 22.70
N LYS A 456 -27.92 10.65 23.88
CA LYS A 456 -29.18 10.73 24.65
C LYS A 456 -29.53 12.14 25.13
N LYS A 457 -28.57 13.07 25.12
CA LYS A 457 -28.82 14.48 25.48
C LYS A 457 -29.15 15.34 24.26
N ILE A 458 -28.84 14.85 23.06
CA ILE A 458 -29.01 15.58 21.79
C ILE A 458 -30.31 15.14 21.10
N ILE A 459 -30.62 13.84 21.16
CA ILE A 459 -31.85 13.20 20.66
C ILE A 459 -32.85 13.14 21.81
#